data_AF-A0A1J4YK22-F1
#
_entry.id   AF-A0A1J4YK22-F1
#
_cell.length_a   1.000
_cell.length_b   1.000
_cell.length_c   1.000
_cell.angle_alpha   90.00
_cell.angle_beta   90.00
_cell.angle_gamma   90.00
#
_symmetry.space_group_name_H-M   'P 1'
#
loop_
_entity.id
_entity.type
_entity.pdbx_description
1 polymer ?
#
loop_
_entity_poly.entity_id
_entity_poly.type
_entity_poly.pdbx_seq_one_letter_code
_entity_poly.pdbx_strand_id
1 'polypeptide(L)'
;MNITQKSQKLLTTIAEIGREYSAKPDIHLIDPFNHFFDKNKNLILNELDKQDGPWTRRELITRFLLLNAVLDQGPDIEGLRQLLIKVTNELYQREVRILHRPLDFFKELGISIDKICTVHEGIKKVRAPIWAKENQSNPEKYNLFMDNSKQVLNYAVFRWGVPLCVPLILEKDGKTLIDYLERCNSAELMSKEIKDNERYGLGKAIGDKAGHLFAKWYVCSFNLARRQDKGWQNLSFEIPFDSNAGRIFFRTGFLLNWANIKDYIEWEVVQKGKGKGGLNYIRVTNIRGKKSDVALKDNGLFERYKTICAEYLSTKKRPRTIEIQQIPNALLLNTDYGIDELDNGLIYIGTNFCLNHENSKCKDCPIKELCEGYNSNPDLIQNYRT
;
A
#
# COMPACT_ATOMS: atom_id res chain seq x y z
N MET A 1 8.75 -30.00 -9.37
CA MET A 1 8.34 -28.64 -9.75
C MET A 1 9.57 -27.75 -9.68
N ASN A 2 9.93 -27.03 -10.75
CA ASN A 2 11.10 -26.13 -10.71
C ASN A 2 10.80 -24.87 -9.86
N ILE A 3 11.84 -24.07 -9.56
CA ILE A 3 11.74 -22.90 -8.67
C ILE A 3 10.67 -21.90 -9.15
N THR A 4 10.64 -21.64 -10.45
CA THR A 4 9.71 -20.71 -11.10
C THR A 4 8.26 -21.18 -10.99
N GLN A 5 7.99 -22.46 -11.27
CA GLN A 5 6.66 -23.05 -11.12
C GLN A 5 6.21 -23.06 -9.66
N LYS A 6 7.11 -23.39 -8.71
CA LYS A 6 6.81 -23.36 -7.27
C LYS A 6 6.42 -21.96 -6.82
N SER A 7 7.20 -20.98 -7.23
CA SER A 7 6.99 -19.57 -6.91
C SER A 7 5.70 -19.04 -7.54
N GLN A 8 5.43 -19.35 -8.81
CA GLN A 8 4.19 -18.94 -9.48
C GLN A 8 2.95 -19.57 -8.81
N LYS A 9 3.01 -20.86 -8.44
CA LYS A 9 1.93 -21.52 -7.69
C LYS A 9 1.66 -20.81 -6.37
N LEU A 10 2.70 -20.48 -5.60
CA LEU A 10 2.52 -19.74 -4.35
C LEU A 10 1.86 -18.37 -4.58
N LEU A 11 2.35 -17.59 -5.56
CA LEU A 11 1.81 -16.25 -5.81
C LEU A 11 0.36 -16.30 -6.28
N THR A 12 0.01 -17.22 -7.17
CA THR A 12 -1.37 -17.38 -7.66
C THR A 12 -2.32 -17.83 -6.55
N THR A 13 -1.92 -18.75 -5.67
CA THR A 13 -2.72 -19.12 -4.48
C THR A 13 -2.92 -17.94 -3.53
N ILE A 14 -1.89 -17.11 -3.30
CA ILE A 14 -2.04 -15.90 -2.47
C ILE A 14 -2.97 -14.89 -3.15
N ALA A 15 -2.83 -14.68 -4.46
CA ALA A 15 -3.67 -13.76 -5.21
C ALA A 15 -5.13 -14.21 -5.27
N GLU A 16 -5.39 -15.52 -5.35
CA GLU A 16 -6.75 -16.08 -5.26
C GLU A 16 -7.43 -15.71 -3.94
N ILE A 17 -6.72 -15.86 -2.82
CA ILE A 17 -7.21 -15.41 -1.51
C ILE A 17 -7.46 -13.89 -1.52
N GLY A 18 -6.55 -13.11 -2.10
CA GLY A 18 -6.72 -11.66 -2.12
C GLY A 18 -7.84 -11.14 -3.04
N ARG A 19 -8.28 -11.95 -4.02
CA ARG A 19 -9.48 -11.66 -4.81
C ARG A 19 -10.75 -11.75 -3.96
N GLU A 20 -10.79 -12.69 -3.01
CA GLU A 20 -11.91 -12.83 -2.07
C GLU A 20 -11.88 -11.77 -0.95
N TYR A 21 -10.69 -11.43 -0.46
CA TYR A 21 -10.50 -10.54 0.70
C TYR A 21 -9.85 -9.20 0.32
N SER A 22 -10.62 -8.34 -0.35
CA SER A 22 -10.13 -7.02 -0.78
C SER A 22 -9.90 -6.06 0.41
N ALA A 23 -8.70 -5.49 0.50
CA ALA A 23 -8.34 -4.50 1.50
C ALA A 23 -8.39 -3.07 0.91
N LYS A 24 -9.60 -2.51 0.79
CA LYS A 24 -9.83 -1.13 0.32
C LYS A 24 -10.50 -0.24 1.38
N PRO A 25 -10.31 1.08 1.34
CA PRO A 25 -10.98 1.99 2.26
C PRO A 25 -12.49 2.12 1.95
N ASP A 26 -13.30 2.26 3.01
CA ASP A 26 -14.76 2.43 2.93
C ASP A 26 -15.16 3.87 2.56
N ILE A 27 -14.77 4.30 1.36
CA ILE A 27 -15.01 5.68 0.90
C ILE A 27 -16.51 6.01 0.71
N HIS A 28 -17.38 5.00 0.70
CA HIS A 28 -18.83 5.16 0.69
C HIS A 28 -19.40 5.68 2.02
N LEU A 29 -18.59 5.73 3.09
CA LEU A 29 -18.96 6.30 4.39
C LEU A 29 -18.63 7.80 4.50
N ILE A 30 -18.07 8.38 3.45
CA ILE A 30 -17.73 9.79 3.42
C ILE A 30 -18.97 10.55 2.96
N ASP A 31 -19.55 11.37 3.82
CA ASP A 31 -20.84 12.04 3.62
C ASP A 31 -21.00 12.70 2.24
N PRO A 32 -20.05 13.54 1.76
CA PRO A 32 -20.16 14.13 0.43
C PRO A 32 -20.12 13.12 -0.71
N PHE A 33 -19.58 11.91 -0.51
CA PHE A 33 -19.44 10.89 -1.55
C PHE A 33 -20.58 9.88 -1.57
N ASN A 34 -21.51 9.91 -0.61
CA ASN A 34 -22.58 8.91 -0.50
C ASN A 34 -23.32 8.68 -1.82
N HIS A 35 -23.58 9.75 -2.57
CA HIS A 35 -24.30 9.72 -3.85
C HIS A 35 -23.44 9.29 -5.06
N PHE A 36 -22.15 8.97 -4.85
CA PHE A 36 -21.28 8.38 -5.86
C PHE A 36 -21.43 6.85 -5.93
N PHE A 37 -22.12 6.26 -4.95
CA PHE A 37 -22.28 4.81 -4.79
C PHE A 37 -23.73 4.39 -5.01
N ASP A 38 -23.90 3.16 -5.50
CA ASP A 38 -25.21 2.53 -5.59
C ASP A 38 -25.69 2.01 -4.22
N LYS A 39 -26.91 1.45 -4.20
CA LYS A 39 -27.50 0.84 -2.99
C LYS A 39 -26.69 -0.33 -2.40
N ASN A 40 -25.82 -0.95 -3.21
CA ASN A 40 -24.95 -2.05 -2.82
C ASN A 40 -23.55 -1.54 -2.43
N LYS A 41 -23.37 -0.22 -2.29
CA LYS A 41 -22.10 0.45 -1.95
C LYS A 41 -21.01 0.28 -3.02
N ASN A 42 -21.40 -0.05 -4.25
CA ASN A 42 -20.49 -0.07 -5.39
C ASN A 42 -20.38 1.31 -6.01
N LEU A 43 -19.17 1.68 -6.43
CA LEU A 43 -18.93 2.94 -7.10
C LEU A 43 -19.63 2.95 -8.47
N ILE A 44 -20.38 4.01 -8.77
CA ILE A 44 -21.12 4.14 -10.03
C ILE A 44 -20.14 4.62 -11.13
N LEU A 45 -19.48 3.67 -11.79
CA LEU A 45 -18.34 3.95 -12.69
C LEU A 45 -18.68 4.87 -13.87
N ASN A 46 -19.88 4.74 -14.45
CA ASN A 46 -20.33 5.57 -15.56
C ASN A 46 -20.69 7.01 -15.17
N GLU A 47 -20.65 7.35 -13.88
CA GLU A 47 -20.92 8.69 -13.35
C GLU A 47 -19.66 9.39 -12.82
N LEU A 48 -18.49 8.76 -12.93
CA LEU A 48 -17.24 9.29 -12.38
C LEU A 48 -16.85 10.67 -12.94
N ASP A 49 -17.22 10.96 -14.18
CA ASP A 49 -16.90 12.23 -14.84
C ASP A 49 -18.02 13.28 -14.70
N LYS A 50 -19.08 13.00 -13.93
CA LYS A 50 -20.07 14.02 -13.53
C LYS A 50 -19.44 15.03 -12.58
N GLN A 51 -19.86 16.29 -12.71
CA GLN A 51 -19.44 17.38 -11.83
C GLN A 51 -20.12 17.28 -10.46
N ASP A 52 -19.35 17.60 -9.43
CA ASP A 52 -19.76 17.84 -8.05
C ASP A 52 -19.02 19.09 -7.54
N GLY A 53 -19.75 20.20 -7.50
CA GLY A 53 -19.15 21.52 -7.37
C GLY A 53 -18.23 21.83 -8.58
N PRO A 54 -16.98 22.27 -8.34
CA PRO A 54 -16.03 22.58 -9.42
C PRO A 54 -15.24 21.37 -9.93
N TRP A 55 -15.42 20.17 -9.37
CA TRP A 55 -14.61 18.98 -9.67
C TRP A 55 -15.46 17.82 -10.13
N THR A 56 -14.86 16.88 -10.86
CA THR A 56 -15.53 15.60 -11.14
C THR A 56 -15.52 14.70 -9.90
N ARG A 57 -16.45 13.75 -9.83
CA ARG A 57 -16.45 12.72 -8.77
C ARG A 57 -15.14 11.93 -8.74
N ARG A 58 -14.60 11.61 -9.92
CA ARG A 58 -13.29 10.97 -10.11
C ARG A 58 -12.17 11.76 -9.43
N GLU A 59 -12.14 13.07 -9.62
CA GLU A 59 -11.12 13.95 -9.05
C GLU A 59 -11.22 13.96 -7.52
N LEU A 60 -12.43 14.09 -6.97
CA LEU A 60 -12.65 14.12 -5.52
C LEU A 60 -12.24 12.81 -4.84
N ILE A 61 -12.61 11.66 -5.41
CA ILE A 61 -12.19 10.35 -4.91
C ILE A 61 -10.67 10.23 -4.98
N THR A 62 -10.05 10.67 -6.09
CA THR A 62 -8.59 10.62 -6.27
C THR A 62 -7.87 11.44 -5.19
N ARG A 63 -8.35 12.65 -4.88
CA ARG A 63 -7.82 13.50 -3.80
C ARG A 63 -7.92 12.82 -2.43
N PHE A 64 -9.07 12.20 -2.15
CA PHE A 64 -9.25 11.44 -0.92
C PHE A 64 -8.26 10.27 -0.81
N LEU A 65 -8.11 9.48 -1.88
CA LEU A 65 -7.22 8.32 -1.88
C LEU A 65 -5.75 8.72 -1.73
N LEU A 66 -5.33 9.87 -2.28
CA LEU A 66 -3.99 10.40 -2.10
C LEU A 66 -3.73 10.76 -0.63
N LEU A 67 -4.67 11.49 -0.01
CA LEU A 67 -4.61 11.80 1.42
C LEU A 67 -4.61 10.52 2.27
N ASN A 68 -5.45 9.55 1.91
CA ASN A 68 -5.53 8.27 2.61
C ASN A 68 -4.22 7.49 2.52
N ALA A 69 -3.58 7.44 1.35
CA ALA A 69 -2.31 6.72 1.18
C ALA A 69 -1.18 7.30 2.04
N VAL A 70 -1.19 8.62 2.26
CA VAL A 70 -0.25 9.29 3.18
C VAL A 70 -0.52 8.89 4.63
N LEU A 71 -1.78 8.76 5.03
CA LEU A 71 -2.19 8.44 6.40
C LEU A 71 -2.13 6.94 6.73
N ASP A 72 -2.39 6.06 5.75
CA ASP A 72 -2.43 4.59 5.86
C ASP A 72 -1.02 3.96 5.94
N GLN A 73 -0.17 4.54 6.80
CA GLN A 73 1.21 4.12 7.06
C GLN A 73 1.46 3.78 8.54
N GLY A 74 0.49 4.02 9.42
CA GLY A 74 0.66 3.82 10.87
C GLY A 74 0.30 2.41 11.37
N PRO A 75 0.35 2.18 12.69
CA PRO A 75 0.33 0.85 13.30
C PRO A 75 -1.06 0.19 13.36
N ASP A 76 -2.14 0.94 13.12
CA ASP A 76 -3.51 0.44 13.08
C ASP A 76 -4.25 1.03 11.86
N ILE A 77 -4.21 0.30 10.75
CA ILE A 77 -4.83 0.67 9.46
C ILE A 77 -6.32 0.98 9.62
N GLU A 78 -7.03 0.16 10.40
CA GLU A 78 -8.47 0.34 10.60
C GLU A 78 -8.75 1.63 11.38
N GLY A 79 -7.99 1.88 12.45
CA GLY A 79 -8.09 3.11 13.23
C GLY A 79 -7.76 4.36 12.41
N LEU A 80 -6.76 4.30 11.52
CA LEU A 80 -6.39 5.40 10.62
C LEU A 80 -7.48 5.71 9.60
N ARG A 81 -8.07 4.68 8.99
CA ARG A 81 -9.18 4.85 8.04
C ARG A 81 -10.41 5.45 8.72
N GLN A 82 -10.75 4.98 9.93
CA GLN A 82 -11.81 5.57 10.73
C GLN A 82 -11.53 7.04 11.08
N LEU A 83 -10.28 7.38 11.41
CA LEU A 83 -9.86 8.76 11.72
C LEU A 83 -10.08 9.66 10.51
N LEU A 84 -9.57 9.26 9.35
CA LEU A 84 -9.70 10.04 8.13
C LEU A 84 -11.17 10.27 7.77
N ILE A 85 -11.99 9.22 7.68
CA ILE A 85 -13.41 9.32 7.31
C ILE A 85 -14.17 10.24 8.28
N LYS A 86 -14.04 10.00 9.59
CA LYS A 86 -14.76 10.78 10.61
C LYS A 86 -14.33 12.25 10.61
N VAL A 87 -13.03 12.54 10.53
CA VAL A 87 -12.55 13.93 10.44
C VAL A 87 -13.04 14.59 9.16
N THR A 88 -13.00 13.92 8.01
CA THR A 88 -13.52 14.47 6.75
C THR A 88 -15.01 14.82 6.88
N ASN A 89 -15.84 13.93 7.43
CA ASN A 89 -17.27 14.20 7.61
C ASN A 89 -17.52 15.38 8.57
N GLU A 90 -16.83 15.41 9.73
CA GLU A 90 -16.93 16.49 10.71
C GLU A 90 -16.52 17.85 10.13
N LEU A 91 -15.52 17.88 9.26
CA LEU A 91 -15.11 19.10 8.56
C LEU A 91 -16.16 19.56 7.55
N TYR A 92 -16.74 18.63 6.79
CA TYR A 92 -17.78 18.96 5.80
C TYR A 92 -19.08 19.46 6.45
N GLN A 93 -19.46 18.90 7.61
CA GLN A 93 -20.60 19.41 8.40
C GLN A 93 -20.41 20.84 8.89
N ARG A 94 -19.17 21.33 8.90
CA ARG A 94 -18.80 22.72 9.23
C ARG A 94 -18.45 23.56 8.01
N GLU A 95 -18.81 23.09 6.81
CA GLU A 95 -18.51 23.75 5.54
C GLU A 95 -17.00 23.90 5.22
N VAL A 96 -16.14 23.13 5.89
CA VAL A 96 -14.70 23.01 5.60
C VAL A 96 -14.51 21.90 4.57
N ARG A 97 -14.69 22.22 3.29
CA ARG A 97 -14.81 21.24 2.20
C ARG A 97 -13.45 20.84 1.61
N ILE A 98 -12.57 20.26 2.43
CA ILE A 98 -11.13 20.09 2.12
C ILE A 98 -10.79 19.37 0.81
N LEU A 99 -11.66 18.52 0.25
CA LEU A 99 -11.39 17.85 -1.03
C LEU A 99 -11.85 18.70 -2.22
N HIS A 100 -12.90 19.52 -2.05
CA HIS A 100 -13.37 20.46 -3.06
C HIS A 100 -12.56 21.76 -3.07
N ARG A 101 -12.16 22.22 -1.89
CA ARG A 101 -11.42 23.46 -1.65
C ARG A 101 -10.30 23.18 -0.66
N PRO A 102 -9.15 22.64 -1.11
CA PRO A 102 -8.05 22.29 -0.20
C PRO A 102 -7.54 23.46 0.65
N LEU A 103 -7.69 24.69 0.16
CA LEU A 103 -7.36 25.91 0.92
C LEU A 103 -8.16 26.07 2.22
N ASP A 104 -9.39 25.52 2.30
CA ASP A 104 -10.22 25.60 3.50
C ASP A 104 -9.54 24.94 4.70
N PHE A 105 -8.78 23.86 4.49
CA PHE A 105 -8.01 23.20 5.57
C PHE A 105 -7.03 24.16 6.25
N PHE A 106 -6.37 25.01 5.47
CA PHE A 106 -5.36 25.95 5.98
C PHE A 106 -5.98 27.21 6.58
N LYS A 107 -7.07 27.71 5.98
CA LYS A 107 -7.83 28.84 6.53
C LYS A 107 -8.45 28.48 7.88
N GLU A 108 -8.95 27.26 7.99
CA GLU A 108 -9.63 26.72 9.18
C GLU A 108 -8.72 25.72 9.93
N LEU A 109 -7.41 25.98 9.97
CA LEU A 109 -6.43 25.05 10.55
C LEU A 109 -6.73 24.73 12.02
N GLY A 110 -7.20 25.71 12.80
CA GLY A 110 -7.61 25.51 14.18
C GLY A 110 -8.75 24.49 14.29
N ILE A 111 -9.81 24.65 13.50
CA ILE A 111 -10.94 23.71 13.44
C ILE A 111 -10.45 22.31 13.02
N SER A 112 -9.56 22.26 12.02
CA SER A 112 -9.02 21.00 11.51
C SER A 112 -8.22 20.24 12.57
N ILE A 113 -7.35 20.92 13.31
CA ILE A 113 -6.58 20.33 14.40
C ILE A 113 -7.51 19.84 15.52
N ASP A 114 -8.47 20.65 15.95
CA ASP A 114 -9.40 20.29 17.02
C ASP A 114 -10.21 19.03 16.67
N LYS A 115 -10.62 18.91 15.40
CA LYS A 115 -11.34 17.72 14.91
C LYS A 115 -10.46 16.50 14.82
N ILE A 116 -9.22 16.62 14.34
CA ILE A 116 -8.25 15.52 14.37
C ILE A 116 -8.03 15.03 15.81
N CYS A 117 -7.83 15.94 16.78
CA CYS A 117 -7.68 15.61 18.19
C CYS A 117 -8.91 14.86 18.74
N THR A 118 -10.10 15.45 18.56
CA THR A 118 -11.34 14.93 19.16
C THR A 118 -11.68 13.54 18.61
N VAL A 119 -11.58 13.37 17.30
CA VAL A 119 -11.85 12.07 16.65
C VAL A 119 -10.79 11.04 17.05
N HIS A 120 -9.51 11.41 17.12
CA HIS A 120 -8.44 10.54 17.59
C HIS A 120 -8.75 9.96 18.98
N GLU A 121 -9.09 10.81 19.95
CA GLU A 121 -9.42 10.37 21.30
C GLU A 121 -10.66 9.46 21.33
N GLY A 122 -11.67 9.77 20.51
CA GLY A 122 -12.85 8.91 20.36
C GLY A 122 -12.50 7.50 19.86
N ILE A 123 -11.65 7.40 18.83
CA ILE A 123 -11.22 6.11 18.27
C ILE A 123 -10.33 5.37 19.26
N LYS A 124 -9.39 6.07 19.92
CA LYS A 124 -8.47 5.50 20.91
C LYS A 124 -9.20 4.75 22.01
N LYS A 125 -10.31 5.29 22.53
CA LYS A 125 -11.15 4.64 23.56
C LYS A 125 -11.64 3.25 23.16
N VAL A 126 -11.87 3.00 21.86
CA VAL A 126 -12.42 1.73 21.35
C VAL A 126 -11.30 0.82 20.83
N ARG A 127 -10.38 1.36 20.04
CA ARG A 127 -9.36 0.58 19.32
C ARG A 127 -8.17 0.20 20.18
N ALA A 128 -7.77 1.02 21.16
CA ALA A 128 -6.54 0.77 21.92
C ALA A 128 -6.53 -0.60 22.65
N PRO A 129 -7.61 -1.05 23.32
CA PRO A 129 -7.65 -2.37 23.94
C PRO A 129 -7.56 -3.53 22.92
N ILE A 130 -8.22 -3.39 21.77
CA ILE A 130 -8.24 -4.39 20.69
C ILE A 130 -6.84 -4.53 20.11
N TRP A 131 -6.26 -3.42 19.66
CA TRP A 131 -4.91 -3.36 19.11
C TRP A 131 -3.87 -3.93 20.07
N ALA A 132 -3.96 -3.58 21.36
CA ALA A 132 -3.02 -4.06 22.38
C ALA A 132 -3.09 -5.58 22.57
N LYS A 133 -4.30 -6.15 22.57
CA LYS A 133 -4.52 -7.60 22.67
C LYS A 133 -3.93 -8.33 21.47
N GLU A 134 -4.19 -7.85 20.26
CA GLU A 134 -3.70 -8.45 19.01
C GLU A 134 -2.18 -8.40 18.89
N ASN A 135 -1.55 -7.33 19.38
CA ASN A 135 -0.11 -7.09 19.27
C ASN A 135 0.70 -7.49 20.51
N GLN A 136 0.06 -8.06 21.53
CA GLN A 136 0.67 -8.34 22.85
C GLN A 136 1.41 -7.11 23.41
N SER A 137 0.70 -5.98 23.45
CA SER A 137 1.21 -4.65 23.82
C SER A 137 0.37 -4.01 24.93
N ASN A 138 0.70 -2.78 25.31
CA ASN A 138 -0.07 -1.97 26.28
C ASN A 138 -0.97 -0.96 25.51
N PRO A 139 -2.28 -0.87 25.81
CA PRO A 139 -3.19 0.13 25.22
C PRO A 139 -2.70 1.58 25.30
N GLU A 140 -1.94 1.95 26.33
CA GLU A 140 -1.40 3.31 26.49
C GLU A 140 -0.43 3.72 25.38
N LYS A 141 0.19 2.73 24.73
CA LYS A 141 1.09 2.94 23.59
C LYS A 141 0.34 3.20 22.28
N TYR A 142 -0.99 3.01 22.27
CA TYR A 142 -1.79 3.25 21.08
C TYR A 142 -1.81 4.74 20.75
N ASN A 143 -1.40 5.05 19.53
CA ASN A 143 -1.40 6.38 18.94
C ASN A 143 -1.59 6.23 17.43
N LEU A 144 -2.52 7.00 16.85
CA LEU A 144 -2.69 7.04 15.39
C LEU A 144 -1.74 8.04 14.74
N PHE A 145 -1.15 8.96 15.49
CA PHE A 145 -0.16 9.86 14.94
C PHE A 145 1.16 9.11 14.73
N MET A 146 1.63 9.13 13.48
CA MET A 146 2.89 8.49 13.07
C MET A 146 4.11 9.07 13.80
N ASP A 147 5.22 8.33 13.76
CA ASP A 147 6.54 8.76 14.26
C ASP A 147 6.57 9.08 15.76
N ASN A 148 5.68 8.47 16.55
CA ASN A 148 5.45 8.80 17.97
C ASN A 148 5.19 10.30 18.20
N SER A 149 4.72 11.03 17.18
CA SER A 149 4.35 12.41 17.35
C SER A 149 3.21 12.50 18.35
N LYS A 150 3.44 13.15 19.48
CA LYS A 150 2.39 13.58 20.40
C LYS A 150 1.81 14.95 19.98
N GLN A 151 2.33 15.53 18.91
CA GLN A 151 2.03 16.89 18.47
C GLN A 151 1.09 16.84 17.26
N VAL A 152 -0.16 17.21 17.47
CA VAL A 152 -1.20 17.17 16.43
C VAL A 152 -0.93 18.20 15.33
N LEU A 153 -0.36 19.37 15.66
CA LEU A 153 -0.01 20.38 14.66
C LEU A 153 0.93 19.82 13.58
N ASN A 154 2.00 19.14 13.99
CA ASN A 154 2.95 18.54 13.04
C ASN A 154 2.25 17.46 12.20
N TYR A 155 1.44 16.61 12.82
CA TYR A 155 0.67 15.59 12.11
C TYR A 155 -0.32 16.21 11.10
N ALA A 156 -1.06 17.24 11.49
CA ALA A 156 -2.01 17.94 10.64
C ALA A 156 -1.30 18.62 9.45
N VAL A 157 -0.26 19.42 9.69
CA VAL A 157 0.44 20.11 8.61
C VAL A 157 1.13 19.12 7.66
N PHE A 158 1.82 18.13 8.22
CA PHE A 158 2.67 17.24 7.42
C PHE A 158 1.90 16.08 6.76
N ARG A 159 0.98 15.44 7.47
CA ARG A 159 0.26 14.25 6.97
C ARG A 159 -1.08 14.59 6.32
N TRP A 160 -1.70 15.72 6.67
CA TRP A 160 -2.92 16.19 6.00
C TRP A 160 -2.65 17.35 5.04
N GLY A 161 -1.93 18.37 5.50
CA GLY A 161 -1.67 19.58 4.72
C GLY A 161 -0.88 19.30 3.44
N VAL A 162 0.24 18.58 3.53
CA VAL A 162 1.10 18.30 2.36
C VAL A 162 0.33 17.61 1.21
N PRO A 163 -0.43 16.51 1.41
CA PRO A 163 -1.23 15.94 0.33
C PRO A 163 -2.36 16.84 -0.17
N LEU A 164 -2.92 17.72 0.66
CA LEU A 164 -3.90 18.72 0.23
C LEU A 164 -3.26 19.88 -0.57
N CYS A 165 -1.98 20.18 -0.37
CA CYS A 165 -1.25 21.16 -1.17
C CYS A 165 -1.08 20.72 -2.63
N VAL A 166 -0.98 19.42 -2.91
CA VAL A 166 -0.79 18.94 -4.29
C VAL A 166 -1.92 19.37 -5.22
N PRO A 167 -3.21 19.03 -4.96
CA PRO A 167 -4.31 19.54 -5.79
C PRO A 167 -4.36 21.07 -5.75
N LEU A 168 -4.12 21.72 -4.60
CA LEU A 168 -4.15 23.19 -4.51
C LEU A 168 -3.14 23.88 -5.45
N ILE A 169 -1.92 23.36 -5.56
CA ILE A 169 -0.88 23.92 -6.44
C ILE A 169 -1.20 23.60 -7.89
N LEU A 170 -1.64 22.38 -8.19
CA LEU A 170 -2.05 22.00 -9.54
C LEU A 170 -3.19 22.89 -10.06
N GLU A 171 -4.18 23.19 -9.21
CA GLU A 171 -5.27 24.10 -9.51
C GLU A 171 -4.76 25.49 -9.91
N LYS A 172 -3.83 26.05 -9.14
CA LYS A 172 -3.19 27.34 -9.45
C LYS A 172 -2.41 27.33 -10.76
N ASP A 173 -1.88 26.17 -11.12
CA ASP A 173 -1.16 25.94 -12.37
C ASP A 173 -2.09 25.51 -13.53
N GLY A 174 -3.42 25.58 -13.34
CA GLY A 174 -4.43 25.27 -14.35
C GLY A 174 -4.56 23.78 -14.70
N LYS A 175 -4.24 22.89 -13.76
CA LYS A 175 -4.22 21.43 -13.95
C LYS A 175 -5.11 20.72 -12.93
N THR A 176 -5.60 19.54 -13.30
CA THR A 176 -6.28 18.62 -12.37
C THR A 176 -5.28 17.61 -11.79
N LEU A 177 -5.62 16.97 -10.68
CA LEU A 177 -4.81 15.87 -10.16
C LEU A 177 -4.80 14.69 -11.14
N ILE A 178 -5.95 14.32 -11.70
CA ILE A 178 -6.03 13.22 -12.68
C ILE A 178 -5.10 13.45 -13.87
N ASP A 179 -5.13 14.62 -14.52
CA ASP A 179 -4.28 14.89 -15.68
C ASP A 179 -2.78 14.88 -15.31
N TYR A 180 -2.46 15.35 -14.10
CA TYR A 180 -1.10 15.29 -13.57
C TYR A 180 -0.61 13.86 -13.37
N LEU A 181 -1.47 12.96 -12.87
CA LEU A 181 -1.14 11.56 -12.64
C LEU A 181 -1.00 10.79 -13.97
N GLU A 182 -1.99 10.93 -14.85
CA GLU A 182 -2.10 10.13 -16.08
C GLU A 182 -1.12 10.53 -17.19
N ARG A 183 -0.38 11.64 -17.02
CA ARG A 183 0.74 12.02 -17.90
C ARG A 183 1.91 11.04 -17.82
N CYS A 184 2.02 10.29 -16.73
CA CYS A 184 3.06 9.27 -16.57
C CYS A 184 2.79 8.09 -17.50
N ASN A 185 3.84 7.47 -18.04
CA ASN A 185 3.66 6.33 -18.95
C ASN A 185 3.06 5.10 -18.26
N SER A 186 3.21 5.00 -16.93
CA SER A 186 2.68 3.90 -16.13
C SER A 186 2.31 4.34 -14.71
N ALA A 187 1.56 3.49 -14.01
CA ALA A 187 1.23 3.65 -12.60
C ALA A 187 2.48 3.57 -11.70
N GLU A 188 3.47 2.75 -12.06
CA GLU A 188 4.77 2.70 -11.40
C GLU A 188 5.49 4.05 -11.46
N LEU A 189 5.56 4.68 -12.64
CA LEU A 189 6.16 6.00 -12.77
C LEU A 189 5.35 7.08 -12.07
N MET A 190 4.02 6.97 -12.09
CA MET A 190 3.12 7.85 -11.33
C MET A 190 3.39 7.77 -9.81
N SER A 191 3.60 6.58 -9.26
CA SER A 191 3.90 6.41 -7.83
C SER A 191 5.22 7.08 -7.42
N LYS A 192 6.23 7.07 -8.30
CA LYS A 192 7.50 7.78 -8.10
C LYS A 192 7.32 9.28 -8.24
N GLU A 193 6.57 9.71 -9.25
CA GLU A 193 6.31 11.13 -9.52
C GLU A 193 5.60 11.81 -8.34
N ILE A 194 4.59 11.16 -7.74
CA ILE A 194 3.89 11.64 -6.54
C ILE A 194 4.85 11.84 -5.35
N LYS A 195 5.92 11.05 -5.26
CA LYS A 195 6.86 11.12 -4.15
C LYS A 195 7.98 12.13 -4.44
N ASP A 196 8.59 12.03 -5.62
CA ASP A 196 9.90 12.60 -5.90
C ASP A 196 9.86 13.85 -6.80
N ASN A 197 8.70 14.24 -7.35
CA ASN A 197 8.62 15.47 -8.14
C ASN A 197 9.01 16.70 -7.30
N GLU A 198 9.88 17.55 -7.85
CA GLU A 198 10.41 18.71 -7.13
C GLU A 198 9.35 19.71 -6.64
N ARG A 199 8.26 19.90 -7.41
CA ARG A 199 7.22 20.90 -7.12
C ARG A 199 5.95 20.30 -6.50
N TYR A 200 5.51 19.14 -6.99
CA TYR A 200 4.25 18.51 -6.60
C TYR A 200 4.46 17.23 -5.78
N GLY A 201 5.71 16.82 -5.55
CA GLY A 201 6.03 15.62 -4.82
C GLY A 201 5.76 15.77 -3.32
N LEU A 202 5.31 14.70 -2.70
CA LEU A 202 5.02 14.61 -1.27
C LEU A 202 6.30 14.39 -0.44
N GLY A 203 7.42 14.02 -1.07
CA GLY A 203 8.70 13.79 -0.41
C GLY A 203 8.56 12.84 0.78
N LYS A 204 9.02 13.28 1.96
CA LYS A 204 8.96 12.48 3.20
C LYS A 204 7.53 12.23 3.71
N ALA A 205 6.52 12.94 3.22
CA ALA A 205 5.13 12.70 3.64
C ALA A 205 4.61 11.35 3.10
N ILE A 206 5.17 10.84 2.01
CA ILE A 206 4.82 9.54 1.45
C ILE A 206 6.04 8.63 1.29
N GLY A 207 5.92 7.39 1.76
CA GLY A 207 6.90 6.35 1.46
C GLY A 207 6.59 5.66 0.13
N ASP A 208 7.55 4.91 -0.42
CA ASP A 208 7.32 4.18 -1.68
C ASP A 208 6.17 3.18 -1.58
N LYS A 209 6.05 2.47 -0.45
CA LYS A 209 4.92 1.58 -0.15
C LYS A 209 3.59 2.29 -0.34
N ALA A 210 3.45 3.49 0.20
CA ALA A 210 2.21 4.25 0.13
C ALA A 210 1.95 4.80 -1.27
N GLY A 211 3.00 5.15 -2.02
CA GLY A 211 2.86 5.48 -3.45
C GLY A 211 2.30 4.31 -4.27
N HIS A 212 2.81 3.09 -4.01
CA HIS A 212 2.29 1.87 -4.64
C HIS A 212 0.88 1.50 -4.16
N LEU A 213 0.56 1.74 -2.89
CA LEU A 213 -0.81 1.58 -2.37
C LEU A 213 -1.79 2.55 -3.04
N PHE A 214 -1.39 3.80 -3.26
CA PHE A 214 -2.18 4.76 -4.02
C PHE A 214 -2.40 4.29 -5.46
N ALA A 215 -1.34 3.82 -6.14
CA ALA A 215 -1.44 3.26 -7.49
C ALA A 215 -2.42 2.07 -7.55
N LYS A 216 -2.34 1.14 -6.58
CA LYS A 216 -3.27 0.02 -6.43
C LYS A 216 -4.73 0.49 -6.33
N TRP A 217 -5.01 1.47 -5.47
CA TRP A 217 -6.37 1.96 -5.30
C TRP A 217 -6.89 2.67 -6.54
N TYR A 218 -6.04 3.51 -7.14
CA TYR A 218 -6.39 4.31 -8.31
C TYR A 218 -6.67 3.44 -9.55
N VAL A 219 -5.79 2.48 -9.84
CA VAL A 219 -5.88 1.63 -11.04
C VAL A 219 -6.86 0.48 -10.85
N CYS A 220 -6.74 -0.26 -9.74
CA CYS A 220 -7.43 -1.54 -9.59
C CYS A 220 -8.67 -1.44 -8.68
N SER A 221 -8.50 -0.94 -7.45
CA SER A 221 -9.57 -1.07 -6.44
C SER A 221 -10.79 -0.19 -6.71
N PHE A 222 -10.58 0.98 -7.33
CA PHE A 222 -11.65 1.93 -7.67
C PHE A 222 -11.77 2.23 -9.17
N ASN A 223 -10.87 1.68 -10.01
CA ASN A 223 -10.88 1.84 -11.47
C ASN A 223 -11.04 3.32 -11.91
N LEU A 224 -10.21 4.19 -11.32
CA LEU A 224 -10.26 5.64 -11.54
C LEU A 224 -9.42 6.08 -12.74
N ALA A 225 -8.49 5.25 -13.22
CA ALA A 225 -7.72 5.55 -14.42
C ALA A 225 -8.65 5.59 -15.65
N ARG A 226 -8.55 6.65 -16.45
CA ARG A 226 -9.16 6.75 -17.79
C ARG A 226 -8.35 5.95 -18.80
N ARG A 227 -7.04 5.84 -18.57
CA ARG A 227 -6.12 5.08 -19.41
C ARG A 227 -6.37 3.58 -19.28
N GLN A 228 -6.29 2.87 -20.40
CA GLN A 228 -6.55 1.42 -20.50
C GLN A 228 -5.38 0.64 -21.11
N ASP A 229 -4.27 1.31 -21.41
CA ASP A 229 -3.05 0.66 -21.89
C ASP A 229 -2.33 -0.11 -20.78
N LYS A 230 -1.38 -0.97 -21.16
CA LYS A 230 -0.64 -1.84 -20.22
C LYS A 230 0.04 -1.09 -19.07
N GLY A 231 0.41 0.17 -19.26
CA GLY A 231 0.98 1.03 -18.22
C GLY A 231 0.00 1.36 -17.08
N TRP A 232 -1.29 1.11 -17.27
CA TRP A 232 -2.36 1.49 -16.35
C TRP A 232 -3.28 0.31 -16.04
N GLN A 233 -2.70 -0.90 -15.95
CA GLN A 233 -3.39 -2.15 -15.64
C GLN A 233 -2.85 -2.80 -14.36
N ASN A 234 -3.40 -3.95 -13.97
CA ASN A 234 -3.13 -4.64 -12.70
C ASN A 234 -1.68 -5.13 -12.46
N LEU A 235 -0.80 -5.06 -13.47
CA LEU A 235 0.63 -5.37 -13.34
C LEU A 235 1.53 -4.14 -13.46
N SER A 236 0.96 -2.93 -13.54
CA SER A 236 1.68 -1.72 -13.91
C SER A 236 2.32 -0.93 -12.76
N PHE A 237 2.30 -1.49 -11.56
CA PHE A 237 3.01 -1.01 -10.37
C PHE A 237 3.67 -2.20 -9.65
N GLU A 238 4.75 -1.93 -8.91
CA GLU A 238 5.36 -2.96 -8.06
C GLU A 238 4.47 -3.26 -6.83
N ILE A 239 4.65 -4.45 -6.26
CA ILE A 239 3.95 -4.81 -5.02
C ILE A 239 4.32 -3.85 -3.87
N PRO A 240 3.36 -3.34 -3.09
CA PRO A 240 3.62 -2.52 -1.91
C PRO A 240 4.34 -3.32 -0.81
N PHE A 241 5.66 -3.48 -0.92
CA PHE A 241 6.46 -4.24 0.04
C PHE A 241 6.39 -3.64 1.45
N ASP A 242 5.59 -4.28 2.30
CA ASP A 242 5.44 -3.96 3.71
C ASP A 242 5.89 -5.11 4.61
N SER A 243 5.77 -4.92 5.93
CA SER A 243 6.14 -5.94 6.90
C SER A 243 5.35 -7.25 6.74
N ASN A 244 4.11 -7.23 6.28
CA ASN A 244 3.34 -8.45 6.00
C ASN A 244 3.88 -9.17 4.77
N ALA A 245 4.03 -8.45 3.65
CA ALA A 245 4.57 -9.00 2.41
C ALA A 245 5.97 -9.60 2.62
N GLY A 246 6.86 -8.86 3.28
CA GLY A 246 8.21 -9.32 3.61
C GLY A 246 8.22 -10.55 4.49
N ARG A 247 7.42 -10.56 5.56
CA ARG A 247 7.32 -11.71 6.48
C ARG A 247 6.81 -12.96 5.77
N ILE A 248 5.76 -12.85 4.97
CA ILE A 248 5.16 -13.99 4.27
C ILE A 248 6.13 -14.53 3.22
N PHE A 249 6.66 -13.68 2.32
CA PHE A 249 7.57 -14.14 1.28
C PHE A 249 8.88 -14.71 1.83
N PHE A 250 9.36 -14.21 2.97
CA PHE A 250 10.52 -14.80 3.63
C PHE A 250 10.17 -16.17 4.24
N ARG A 251 9.09 -16.26 5.02
CA ARG A 251 8.68 -17.50 5.72
C ARG A 251 8.24 -18.62 4.80
N THR A 252 7.66 -18.31 3.65
CA THR A 252 7.29 -19.33 2.65
C THR A 252 8.48 -19.85 1.85
N GLY A 253 9.67 -19.25 2.03
CA GLY A 253 10.87 -19.54 1.24
C GLY A 253 10.89 -18.84 -0.13
N PHE A 254 9.87 -18.04 -0.47
CA PHE A 254 9.80 -17.35 -1.77
C PHE A 254 11.02 -16.48 -2.03
N LEU A 255 11.47 -15.68 -1.06
CA LEU A 255 12.66 -14.84 -1.22
C LEU A 255 13.93 -15.70 -1.36
N LEU A 256 14.03 -16.78 -0.58
CA LEU A 256 15.20 -17.67 -0.57
C LEU A 256 15.38 -18.47 -1.87
N ASN A 257 14.35 -18.54 -2.71
CA ASN A 257 14.43 -19.08 -4.06
C ASN A 257 15.26 -18.19 -5.01
N TRP A 258 15.40 -16.89 -4.71
CA TRP A 258 15.96 -15.90 -5.64
C TRP A 258 17.28 -15.31 -5.18
N ALA A 259 17.57 -15.32 -3.89
CA ALA A 259 18.87 -14.98 -3.32
C ALA A 259 19.07 -15.75 -2.02
N ASN A 260 20.32 -15.93 -1.60
CA ASN A 260 20.62 -16.69 -0.39
C ASN A 260 20.59 -15.77 0.85
N ILE A 261 20.65 -16.36 2.04
CA ILE A 261 20.60 -15.61 3.30
C ILE A 261 21.79 -14.66 3.48
N LYS A 262 22.97 -15.01 2.97
CA LYS A 262 24.18 -14.18 3.03
C LYS A 262 23.97 -12.89 2.22
N ASP A 263 23.40 -13.00 1.02
CA ASP A 263 23.07 -11.85 0.19
C ASP A 263 22.09 -10.92 0.93
N TYR A 264 21.04 -11.48 1.55
CA TYR A 264 20.07 -10.68 2.31
C TYR A 264 20.66 -10.01 3.55
N ILE A 265 21.66 -10.61 4.20
CA ILE A 265 22.40 -9.98 5.30
C ILE A 265 23.26 -8.84 4.77
N GLU A 266 24.01 -9.06 3.68
CA GLU A 266 24.86 -8.04 3.05
C GLU A 266 24.04 -6.81 2.59
N TRP A 267 22.84 -7.05 2.09
CA TRP A 267 21.93 -5.99 1.66
C TRP A 267 21.14 -5.33 2.80
N GLU A 268 21.41 -5.73 4.05
CA GLU A 268 20.67 -5.32 5.25
C GLU A 268 19.15 -5.55 5.17
N VAL A 269 18.70 -6.46 4.30
CA VAL A 269 17.32 -6.95 4.27
C VAL A 269 17.08 -7.81 5.50
N VAL A 270 18.07 -8.60 5.92
CA VAL A 270 18.10 -9.32 7.19
C VAL A 270 19.11 -8.65 8.12
N GLN A 271 18.63 -8.12 9.24
CA GLN A 271 19.44 -7.43 10.24
C GLN A 271 19.52 -8.28 11.50
N LYS A 272 20.66 -8.93 11.72
CA LYS A 272 20.85 -9.86 12.84
C LYS A 272 20.72 -9.16 14.18
N GLY A 273 19.99 -9.78 15.11
CA GLY A 273 19.83 -9.29 16.49
C GLY A 273 18.97 -8.03 16.66
N LYS A 274 18.48 -7.42 15.56
CA LYS A 274 17.71 -6.17 15.62
C LYS A 274 16.19 -6.37 15.74
N GLY A 275 15.72 -7.62 15.73
CA GLY A 275 14.31 -7.96 15.87
C GLY A 275 13.86 -8.02 17.32
N LYS A 276 12.54 -8.03 17.54
CA LYS A 276 11.93 -8.20 18.87
C LYS A 276 12.49 -9.48 19.53
N GLY A 277 12.99 -9.35 20.76
CA GLY A 277 13.58 -10.46 21.51
C GLY A 277 15.00 -10.86 21.06
N GLY A 278 15.73 -9.99 20.34
CA GLY A 278 17.08 -10.30 19.85
C GLY A 278 17.11 -11.21 18.62
N LEU A 279 15.95 -11.41 17.98
CA LEU A 279 15.81 -12.19 16.76
C LEU A 279 16.29 -11.40 15.52
N ASN A 280 16.26 -12.02 14.34
CA ASN A 280 16.62 -11.35 13.10
C ASN A 280 15.46 -10.46 12.62
N TYR A 281 15.75 -9.21 12.28
CA TYR A 281 14.77 -8.27 11.73
C TYR A 281 14.79 -8.30 10.20
N ILE A 282 13.64 -8.44 9.57
CA ILE A 282 13.46 -8.39 8.11
C ILE A 282 13.05 -6.97 7.73
N ARG A 283 13.99 -6.19 7.22
CA ARG A 283 13.74 -4.87 6.61
C ARG A 283 13.50 -5.03 5.12
N VAL A 284 12.34 -5.57 4.75
CA VAL A 284 12.07 -5.97 3.35
C VAL A 284 12.24 -4.85 2.34
N THR A 285 11.99 -3.59 2.71
CA THR A 285 12.16 -2.42 1.83
C THR A 285 13.57 -2.29 1.25
N ASN A 286 14.59 -2.83 1.94
CA ASN A 286 15.98 -2.81 1.48
C ASN A 286 16.24 -3.74 0.28
N ILE A 287 15.26 -4.56 -0.12
CA ILE A 287 15.35 -5.42 -1.31
C ILE A 287 15.30 -4.64 -2.62
N ARG A 288 14.88 -3.36 -2.57
CA ARG A 288 14.74 -2.52 -3.75
C ARG A 288 16.08 -2.36 -4.49
N GLY A 289 16.06 -2.62 -5.79
CA GLY A 289 17.23 -2.58 -6.67
C GLY A 289 18.17 -3.79 -6.52
N LYS A 290 17.87 -4.76 -5.65
CA LYS A 290 18.68 -5.97 -5.47
C LYS A 290 18.38 -7.00 -6.55
N LYS A 291 19.42 -7.63 -7.06
CA LYS A 291 19.38 -8.47 -8.27
C LYS A 291 19.37 -9.95 -7.91
N SER A 292 18.80 -10.77 -8.79
CA SER A 292 18.85 -12.23 -8.68
C SER A 292 19.55 -12.86 -9.87
N ASP A 293 20.73 -13.43 -9.62
CA ASP A 293 21.46 -14.22 -10.63
C ASP A 293 20.77 -15.57 -10.89
N VAL A 294 20.03 -16.08 -9.90
CA VAL A 294 19.21 -17.29 -10.05
C VAL A 294 18.08 -17.04 -11.06
N ALA A 295 17.33 -15.95 -10.88
CA ALA A 295 16.25 -15.57 -11.79
C ALA A 295 16.77 -15.27 -13.20
N LEU A 296 17.94 -14.64 -13.33
CA LEU A 296 18.52 -14.29 -14.63
C LEU A 296 18.85 -15.51 -15.50
N LYS A 297 19.10 -16.68 -14.88
CA LYS A 297 19.36 -17.95 -15.60
C LYS A 297 18.11 -18.61 -16.16
N ASP A 298 16.91 -18.19 -15.72
CA ASP A 298 15.65 -18.68 -16.27
C ASP A 298 15.22 -17.78 -17.45
N ASN A 299 15.47 -18.26 -18.67
CA ASN A 299 15.11 -17.54 -19.90
C ASN A 299 13.62 -17.18 -19.97
N GLY A 300 12.73 -18.08 -19.55
CA GLY A 300 11.28 -17.86 -19.61
C GLY A 300 10.82 -16.81 -18.60
N LEU A 301 11.43 -16.77 -17.41
CA LEU A 301 11.21 -15.70 -16.45
C LEU A 301 11.79 -14.36 -16.95
N PHE A 302 12.98 -14.38 -17.57
CA PHE A 302 13.64 -13.16 -18.05
C PHE A 302 12.89 -12.50 -19.22
N GLU A 303 12.30 -13.26 -20.14
CA GLU A 303 11.42 -12.69 -21.18
C GLU A 303 10.19 -12.03 -20.57
N ARG A 304 9.51 -12.69 -19.63
CA ARG A 304 8.36 -12.10 -18.93
C ARG A 304 8.74 -10.82 -18.20
N TYR A 305 9.88 -10.83 -17.52
CA TYR A 305 10.42 -9.66 -16.84
C TYR A 305 10.71 -8.50 -17.81
N LYS A 306 11.28 -8.77 -18.99
CA LYS A 306 11.49 -7.76 -20.03
C LYS A 306 10.17 -7.10 -20.46
N THR A 307 9.13 -7.91 -20.69
CA THR A 307 7.78 -7.41 -21.01
C THR A 307 7.23 -6.54 -19.89
N ILE A 308 7.31 -7.00 -18.63
CA ILE A 308 6.86 -6.21 -17.47
C ILE A 308 7.58 -4.86 -17.40
N CYS A 309 8.91 -4.84 -17.47
CA CYS A 309 9.67 -3.58 -17.36
C CYS A 309 9.38 -2.60 -18.50
N ALA A 310 9.21 -3.10 -19.72
CA ALA A 310 9.05 -2.26 -20.91
C ALA A 310 7.61 -1.77 -21.08
N GLU A 311 6.63 -2.65 -20.90
CA GLU A 311 5.24 -2.40 -21.30
C GLU A 311 4.32 -2.05 -20.13
N TYR A 312 4.54 -2.64 -18.95
CA TYR A 312 3.67 -2.43 -17.78
C TYR A 312 4.23 -1.40 -16.83
N LEU A 313 5.45 -1.61 -16.33
CA LEU A 313 6.09 -0.67 -15.41
C LEU A 313 6.68 0.55 -16.15
N SER A 314 6.98 0.42 -17.45
CA SER A 314 7.65 1.43 -18.27
C SER A 314 8.94 1.99 -17.66
N THR A 315 9.61 1.22 -16.80
CA THR A 315 10.82 1.65 -16.07
C THR A 315 12.10 1.39 -16.86
N LYS A 316 12.14 0.36 -17.71
CA LYS A 316 13.34 -0.05 -18.45
C LYS A 316 12.98 -0.65 -19.80
N LYS A 317 13.54 -0.10 -20.89
CA LYS A 317 13.34 -0.64 -22.25
C LYS A 317 14.11 -1.93 -22.52
N ARG A 318 15.31 -2.09 -21.93
CA ARG A 318 16.22 -3.22 -22.18
C ARG A 318 16.94 -3.63 -20.89
N PRO A 319 16.25 -4.22 -19.91
CA PRO A 319 16.90 -4.63 -18.68
C PRO A 319 17.95 -5.72 -18.96
N ARG A 320 19.08 -5.67 -18.24
CA ARG A 320 20.16 -6.67 -18.29
C ARG A 320 20.21 -7.58 -17.05
N THR A 321 19.41 -7.25 -16.03
CA THR A 321 19.37 -7.92 -14.73
C THR A 321 17.93 -7.96 -14.23
N ILE A 322 17.60 -8.97 -13.43
CA ILE A 322 16.28 -9.09 -12.79
C ILE A 322 16.36 -8.57 -11.36
N GLU A 323 15.52 -7.59 -11.03
CA GLU A 323 15.35 -7.11 -9.65
C GLU A 323 14.33 -7.97 -8.91
N ILE A 324 14.68 -8.40 -7.69
CA ILE A 324 13.88 -9.36 -6.91
C ILE A 324 12.47 -8.81 -6.65
N GLN A 325 12.34 -7.50 -6.40
CA GLN A 325 11.06 -6.88 -6.10
C GLN A 325 10.03 -6.97 -7.26
N GLN A 326 10.51 -7.18 -8.50
CA GLN A 326 9.71 -7.21 -9.73
C GLN A 326 9.47 -8.65 -10.21
N ILE A 327 10.06 -9.65 -9.55
CA ILE A 327 9.79 -11.06 -9.84
C ILE A 327 8.30 -11.40 -9.69
N PRO A 328 7.56 -10.90 -8.66
CA PRO A 328 6.12 -11.13 -8.58
C PRO A 328 5.36 -10.70 -9.84
N ASN A 329 5.62 -9.51 -10.36
CA ASN A 329 5.00 -9.02 -11.61
C ASN A 329 5.30 -9.97 -12.78
N ALA A 330 6.55 -10.41 -12.93
CA ALA A 330 6.95 -11.31 -14.02
C ALA A 330 6.32 -12.71 -13.90
N LEU A 331 6.14 -13.22 -12.69
CA LEU A 331 5.50 -14.52 -12.44
C LEU A 331 3.98 -14.48 -12.61
N LEU A 332 3.35 -13.33 -12.37
CA LEU A 332 1.91 -13.14 -12.58
C LEU A 332 1.55 -12.79 -14.03
N LEU A 333 2.52 -12.43 -14.87
CA LEU A 333 2.29 -12.22 -16.29
C LEU A 333 1.72 -13.50 -16.95
N ASN A 334 0.65 -13.34 -17.72
CA ASN A 334 -0.14 -14.40 -18.35
C ASN A 334 -0.89 -15.31 -17.36
N THR A 335 -1.20 -14.80 -16.17
CA THR A 335 -2.18 -15.39 -15.25
C THR A 335 -3.42 -14.49 -15.18
N ASP A 336 -4.48 -14.97 -14.53
CA ASP A 336 -5.69 -14.17 -14.31
C ASP A 336 -5.55 -13.19 -13.13
N TYR A 337 -4.36 -13.08 -12.52
CA TYR A 337 -4.13 -12.32 -11.31
C TYR A 337 -3.14 -11.17 -11.54
N GLY A 338 -3.36 -10.07 -10.82
CA GLY A 338 -2.51 -8.90 -10.75
C GLY A 338 -1.83 -8.70 -9.39
N ILE A 339 -1.16 -7.57 -9.27
CA ILE A 339 -0.45 -7.18 -8.06
C ILE A 339 -1.40 -6.77 -6.94
N ASP A 340 -2.57 -6.21 -7.27
CA ASP A 340 -3.55 -5.79 -6.27
C ASP A 340 -4.16 -6.99 -5.54
N GLU A 341 -4.49 -8.08 -6.25
CA GLU A 341 -4.98 -9.29 -5.59
C GLU A 341 -3.87 -9.98 -4.80
N LEU A 342 -2.65 -10.04 -5.32
CA LEU A 342 -1.51 -10.57 -4.57
C LEU A 342 -1.30 -9.79 -3.25
N ASP A 343 -1.30 -8.46 -3.30
CA ASP A 343 -1.15 -7.60 -2.12
C ASP A 343 -2.30 -7.78 -1.11
N ASN A 344 -3.55 -7.84 -1.58
CA ASN A 344 -4.71 -8.15 -0.72
C ASN A 344 -4.52 -9.49 0.02
N GLY A 345 -4.06 -10.52 -0.70
CA GLY A 345 -3.79 -11.84 -0.12
C GLY A 345 -2.70 -11.80 0.93
N LEU A 346 -1.62 -11.06 0.69
CA LEU A 346 -0.54 -10.89 1.67
C LEU A 346 -1.01 -10.15 2.91
N ILE A 347 -1.81 -9.09 2.76
CA ILE A 347 -2.40 -8.36 3.89
C ILE A 347 -3.30 -9.29 4.71
N TYR A 348 -4.21 -10.01 4.06
CA TYR A 348 -5.12 -10.94 4.73
C TYR A 348 -4.36 -12.05 5.48
N ILE A 349 -3.41 -12.71 4.81
CA ILE A 349 -2.62 -13.78 5.43
C ILE A 349 -1.77 -13.24 6.59
N GLY A 350 -1.15 -12.08 6.40
CA GLY A 350 -0.23 -11.47 7.36
C GLY A 350 -0.93 -11.02 8.65
N THR A 351 -2.19 -10.59 8.51
CA THR A 351 -3.00 -10.06 9.61
C THR A 351 -3.72 -11.18 10.37
N ASN A 352 -4.14 -12.25 9.68
CA ASN A 352 -4.98 -13.29 10.28
C ASN A 352 -4.22 -14.57 10.70
N PHE A 353 -3.10 -14.88 10.04
CA PHE A 353 -2.42 -16.18 10.19
C PHE A 353 -0.93 -16.05 10.47
N CYS A 354 -0.20 -15.37 9.58
CA CYS A 354 1.26 -15.24 9.64
C CYS A 354 1.64 -14.05 10.53
N LEU A 355 1.41 -14.17 11.84
CA LEU A 355 1.58 -13.08 12.81
C LEU A 355 3.06 -12.76 13.09
N ASN A 356 3.35 -11.51 13.49
CA ASN A 356 4.72 -11.05 13.78
C ASN A 356 5.23 -11.46 15.18
N HIS A 357 4.89 -12.67 15.60
CA HIS A 357 5.34 -13.28 16.86
C HIS A 357 5.33 -14.80 16.74
N GLU A 358 5.79 -15.49 17.78
CA GLU A 358 5.93 -16.95 17.83
C GLU A 358 4.62 -17.71 17.63
N ASN A 359 3.49 -17.17 18.14
CA ASN A 359 2.17 -17.79 18.04
C ASN A 359 1.47 -17.55 16.69
N SER A 360 2.15 -17.81 15.57
CA SER A 360 1.52 -17.76 14.23
C SER A 360 0.51 -18.92 14.07
N LYS A 361 -0.64 -18.67 13.43
CA LYS A 361 -1.69 -19.69 13.22
C LYS A 361 -1.40 -20.57 11.99
N CYS A 362 -0.22 -21.20 11.96
CA CYS A 362 0.28 -21.89 10.77
C CYS A 362 -0.60 -23.08 10.34
N LYS A 363 -1.18 -23.82 11.30
CA LYS A 363 -2.03 -24.99 11.03
C LYS A 363 -3.31 -24.65 10.25
N ASP A 364 -3.81 -23.44 10.46
CA ASP A 364 -5.05 -22.92 9.86
C ASP A 364 -4.77 -22.01 8.66
N CYS A 365 -3.49 -21.75 8.35
CA CYS A 365 -3.09 -20.87 7.26
C CYS A 365 -3.46 -21.49 5.90
N PRO A 366 -4.14 -20.77 4.99
CA PRO A 366 -4.60 -21.31 3.71
C PRO A 366 -3.45 -21.70 2.77
N ILE A 367 -2.24 -21.18 3.00
CA ILE A 367 -1.05 -21.49 2.19
C ILE A 367 -0.07 -22.44 2.91
N LYS A 368 -0.50 -23.13 3.97
CA LYS A 368 0.39 -23.95 4.81
C LYS A 368 1.15 -25.02 4.02
N GLU A 369 0.51 -25.67 3.06
CA GLU A 369 1.11 -26.72 2.22
C GLU A 369 2.22 -26.19 1.28
N LEU A 370 2.24 -24.87 1.06
CA LEU A 370 3.25 -24.19 0.22
C LEU A 370 4.31 -23.46 1.05
N CYS A 371 4.18 -23.45 2.38
CA CYS A 371 5.05 -22.68 3.27
C CYS A 371 6.26 -23.50 3.73
N GLU A 372 7.44 -23.17 3.24
CA GLU A 372 8.70 -23.83 3.67
C GLU A 372 8.90 -23.73 5.18
N GLY A 373 8.62 -22.55 5.76
CA GLY A 373 8.75 -22.31 7.19
C GLY A 373 7.88 -23.22 8.06
N TYR A 374 6.76 -23.72 7.53
CA TYR A 374 5.88 -24.64 8.25
C TYR A 374 6.26 -26.11 8.01
N ASN A 375 6.60 -26.46 6.76
CA ASN A 375 6.73 -27.86 6.36
C ASN A 375 8.14 -28.44 6.54
N SER A 376 9.19 -27.63 6.38
CA SER A 376 10.56 -28.16 6.27
C SER A 376 11.63 -27.32 6.94
N ASN A 377 11.39 -26.04 7.23
CA ASN A 377 12.38 -25.15 7.83
C ASN A 377 11.78 -24.21 8.90
N PRO A 378 11.44 -24.73 10.10
CA PRO A 378 10.82 -23.95 11.19
C PRO A 378 11.56 -22.66 11.59
N ASP A 379 12.88 -22.61 11.36
CA ASP A 379 13.71 -21.45 11.68
C ASP A 379 13.25 -20.17 10.98
N LEU A 380 12.67 -20.27 9.77
CA LEU A 380 12.15 -19.10 9.04
C LEU A 380 11.03 -18.40 9.81
N ILE A 381 10.28 -19.14 10.62
CA ILE A 381 9.20 -18.61 11.48
C ILE A 381 9.77 -18.22 12.85
N GLN A 382 10.59 -19.09 13.45
CA GLN A 382 11.06 -18.93 14.82
C GLN A 382 12.06 -17.79 14.97
N ASN A 383 13.00 -17.62 14.03
CA ASN A 383 14.17 -16.76 14.17
C ASN A 383 14.04 -15.39 13.51
N TYR A 384 12.94 -15.10 12.81
CA TYR A 384 12.77 -13.88 12.02
C TYR A 384 11.49 -13.11 12.36
N ARG A 385 11.62 -11.79 12.49
CA ARG A 385 10.56 -10.82 12.79
C ARG A 385 10.63 -9.65 11.80
N THR A 386 9.52 -8.94 11.63
CA THR A 386 9.43 -7.70 10.83
C THR A 386 9.09 -6.48 11.66
#